data_AF-A0A9P9LD39-F1
#
_entry.id   AF-A0A9P9LD39-F1
#
_cell.length_a   1.000
_cell.length_b   1.000
_cell.length_c   1.000
_cell.angle_alpha   90.00
_cell.angle_beta   90.00
_cell.angle_gamma   90.00
#
_symmetry.space_group_name_H-M   'P 1'
#
loop_
_entity.id
_entity.type
_entity.pdbx_description
1 polymer ?
#
loop_
_entity_poly.entity_id
_entity_poly.type
_entity_poly.pdbx_seq_one_letter_code
_entity_poly.pdbx_strand_id
1 'polypeptide(L)'
;MTQQEALDHAGAATVARYHEWDAVVQQIPSWGEEVDAIVRRFVEISRISVISNLDWSFKSQRYFGKKHEEVRRTRRINAIPMPV
;
A
#
# COMPACT_ATOMS: atom_id res chain seq x y z
N MET A 1 -2.52 -14.19 19.43
CA MET A 1 -2.15 -13.07 18.55
C MET A 1 -2.98 -11.86 18.94
N THR A 2 -2.36 -10.80 19.43
CA THR A 2 -3.00 -9.50 19.67
C THR A 2 -3.37 -8.84 18.34
N GLN A 3 -4.27 -7.85 18.35
CA GLN A 3 -4.54 -7.07 17.14
C GLN A 3 -3.29 -6.36 16.61
N GLN A 4 -2.41 -5.92 17.51
CA GLN A 4 -1.15 -5.29 17.12
C GLN A 4 -0.25 -6.29 16.39
N GLU A 5 -0.06 -7.50 16.93
CA GLU A 5 0.73 -8.55 16.28
C GLU A 5 0.18 -8.93 14.90
N ALA A 6 -1.15 -8.96 14.75
CA ALA A 6 -1.80 -9.23 13.47
C ALA A 6 -1.53 -8.11 12.44
N LEU A 7 -1.63 -6.85 12.86
CA LEU A 7 -1.35 -5.68 12.02
C LEU A 7 0.14 -5.58 11.67
N ASP A 8 1.04 -5.91 12.60
CA ASP A 8 2.49 -5.95 12.36
C ASP A 8 2.83 -7.03 11.33
N HIS A 9 2.22 -8.22 11.44
CA HIS A 9 2.38 -9.28 10.45
C HIS A 9 1.90 -8.85 9.06
N ALA A 10 0.72 -8.23 8.96
CA ALA A 10 0.21 -7.70 7.70
C ALA A 10 1.11 -6.59 7.11
N GLY A 11 1.66 -5.73 7.97
CA GLY A 11 2.64 -4.71 7.60
C GLY A 11 3.91 -5.32 7.00
N ALA A 12 4.48 -6.32 7.66
CA ALA A 12 5.65 -7.03 7.17
C ALA A 12 5.39 -7.73 5.83
N ALA A 13 4.24 -8.39 5.68
CA ALA A 13 3.84 -9.01 4.42
C ALA A 13 3.68 -7.98 3.27
N THR A 14 3.16 -6.79 3.59
CA THR A 14 3.04 -5.69 2.62
C THR A 14 4.42 -5.19 2.16
N VAL A 15 5.36 -5.00 3.10
CA VAL A 15 6.73 -4.60 2.79
C VAL A 15 7.44 -5.65 1.92
N ALA A 16 7.27 -6.94 2.25
CA ALA A 16 7.83 -8.03 1.44
C ALA A 16 7.34 -8.01 -0.02
N ARG A 17 6.07 -7.67 -0.25
CA ARG A 17 5.53 -7.53 -1.63
C ARG A 17 6.15 -6.37 -2.40
N TYR A 18 6.50 -5.26 -1.76
CA TYR A 18 7.22 -4.18 -2.44
C TYR A 18 8.64 -4.61 -2.84
N HIS A 19 9.35 -5.34 -1.98
CA HIS A 19 10.67 -5.87 -2.33
C HIS A 19 10.61 -6.87 -3.49
N GLU A 20 9.60 -7.74 -3.51
CA GLU A 20 9.38 -8.66 -4.62
C GLU A 20 9.00 -7.93 -5.91
N TRP A 21 8.16 -6.89 -5.83
CA TRP A 21 7.82 -6.05 -6.97
C TRP A 21 9.07 -5.46 -7.63
N ASP A 22 9.99 -4.90 -6.84
CA ASP A 22 11.24 -4.34 -7.37
C ASP A 22 12.08 -5.40 -8.10
N ALA A 23 12.12 -6.64 -7.58
CA ALA A 23 12.82 -7.75 -8.21
C ALA A 23 12.14 -8.24 -9.50
N VAL A 24 10.81 -8.27 -9.56
CA VAL A 24 10.04 -8.71 -10.73
C VAL A 24 10.07 -7.66 -11.84
N VAL A 25 10.00 -6.36 -11.51
CA VAL A 25 10.10 -5.28 -12.50
C VAL A 25 11.42 -5.32 -13.27
N GLN A 26 12.51 -5.74 -12.62
CA GLN A 26 13.81 -5.91 -13.28
C GLN A 26 13.86 -7.10 -14.26
N GLN A 27 12.91 -8.03 -14.17
CA GLN A 27 12.83 -9.23 -15.00
C GLN A 27 11.84 -9.08 -16.17
N ILE A 28 11.25 -7.91 -16.34
CA ILE A 28 10.31 -7.64 -17.44
C ILE A 28 11.06 -7.82 -18.78
N PRO A 29 10.58 -8.71 -19.66
CA PRO A 29 11.16 -8.88 -21.00
C PRO A 29 11.07 -7.59 -21.82
N SER A 30 11.91 -7.48 -22.86
CA SER A 30 11.73 -6.48 -23.91
C SER A 30 10.99 -7.11 -25.08
N TRP A 31 10.08 -6.33 -25.68
CA TRP A 31 9.32 -6.72 -26.87
C TRP A 31 9.44 -5.69 -28.00
N GLY A 32 10.36 -4.73 -27.88
CA GLY A 32 10.54 -3.63 -28.82
C GLY A 32 10.09 -2.29 -28.26
N GLU A 33 10.65 -1.20 -28.79
CA GLU A 33 10.61 0.14 -28.18
C GLU A 33 9.20 0.62 -27.85
N GLU A 34 8.24 0.43 -28.76
CA GLU A 34 6.84 0.86 -28.58
C GLU A 34 6.18 0.12 -27.40
N VAL A 35 6.29 -1.21 -27.37
CA VAL A 35 5.70 -2.04 -26.30
C VAL A 35 6.38 -1.76 -24.98
N ASP A 36 7.71 -1.64 -24.98
CA ASP A 36 8.49 -1.35 -23.78
C ASP A 36 8.11 0.02 -23.18
N ALA A 37 7.80 1.02 -24.01
CA ALA A 37 7.31 2.32 -23.53
C ALA A 37 5.95 2.21 -22.84
N ILE A 38 5.02 1.43 -23.41
CA ILE A 38 3.70 1.18 -22.82
C ILE A 38 3.84 0.44 -21.49
N VAL A 39 4.66 -0.62 -21.45
CA VAL A 39 4.89 -1.43 -20.24
C VAL A 39 5.52 -0.57 -19.14
N ARG A 40 6.54 0.24 -19.45
CA ARG A 40 7.13 1.17 -18.47
C ARG A 40 6.08 2.09 -17.86
N ARG A 41 5.19 2.66 -18.70
CA ARG A 41 4.12 3.54 -18.22
C ARG A 41 3.11 2.79 -17.35
N PHE A 42 2.77 1.55 -17.70
CA PHE A 42 1.87 0.72 -16.92
C PHE A 42 2.46 0.37 -15.54
N VAL A 43 3.74 0.00 -15.47
CA VAL A 43 4.45 -0.26 -14.22
C VAL A 43 4.47 0.99 -13.33
N GLU A 44 4.74 2.16 -13.90
CA GLU A 44 4.74 3.44 -13.18
C GLU A 44 3.37 3.76 -12.57
N ILE A 45 2.30 3.66 -13.37
CA ILE A 45 0.92 3.93 -12.92
C ILE A 45 0.49 2.91 -11.85
N SER A 46 0.89 1.65 -12.00
CA SER A 46 0.63 0.62 -10.99
C SER A 46 1.24 0.99 -9.65
N ARG A 47 2.49 1.45 -9.63
CA ARG A 47 3.16 1.92 -8.41
C ARG A 47 2.46 3.14 -7.79
N ILE A 48 2.10 4.12 -8.62
CA ILE A 48 1.38 5.33 -8.18
C ILE A 48 0.03 4.96 -7.57
N SER A 49 -0.67 3.98 -8.12
CA SER A 49 -1.99 3.55 -7.65
C SER A 49 -1.96 3.03 -6.21
N VAL A 50 -0.89 2.31 -5.83
CA VAL A 50 -0.75 1.81 -4.46
C VAL A 50 -0.53 2.95 -3.45
N ILE A 51 0.34 3.91 -3.78
CA ILE A 51 0.57 5.10 -2.93
C ILE A 51 -0.70 5.95 -2.84
N SER A 52 -1.39 6.13 -3.96
CA SER A 52 -2.65 6.88 -4.02
C SER A 52 -3.74 6.25 -3.17
N ASN A 53 -3.81 4.91 -3.13
CA ASN A 53 -4.74 4.19 -2.26
C ASN A 53 -4.43 4.43 -0.77
N LEU A 54 -3.16 4.42 -0.38
CA LEU A 54 -2.73 4.73 0.98
C LEU A 54 -3.13 6.17 1.34
N ASP A 55 -2.78 7.14 0.51
CA ASP A 55 -3.11 8.54 0.72
C ASP A 55 -4.61 8.76 0.83
N TRP A 56 -5.40 8.18 -0.08
CA TRP A 56 -6.85 8.30 -0.05
C TRP A 56 -7.46 7.66 1.21
N SER A 57 -6.94 6.51 1.66
CA SER A 57 -7.46 5.80 2.82
C SER A 57 -7.31 6.62 4.11
N PHE A 58 -6.22 7.37 4.26
CA PHE A 58 -5.97 8.21 5.44
C PHE A 58 -6.44 9.66 5.29
N LYS A 59 -6.58 10.17 4.05
CA LYS A 59 -7.09 11.53 3.78
C LYS A 59 -8.60 11.58 3.73
N SER A 60 -9.27 10.54 3.24
CA SER A 60 -10.72 10.47 3.22
C SER A 60 -11.28 10.22 4.63
N GLN A 61 -12.53 10.61 4.85
CA GLN A 61 -13.24 10.33 6.10
C GLN A 61 -13.85 8.92 6.14
N ARG A 62 -13.65 8.10 5.10
CA ARG A 62 -14.33 6.81 4.94
C ARG A 62 -14.07 5.84 6.09
N TYR A 63 -12.82 5.73 6.53
CA TYR A 63 -12.41 4.75 7.54
C TYR A 63 -12.26 5.34 8.95
N PHE A 64 -11.85 6.61 9.05
CA PHE A 64 -11.53 7.24 10.33
C PHE A 64 -12.45 8.41 10.69
N GLY A 65 -13.48 8.69 9.89
CA GLY A 65 -14.41 9.79 10.12
C GLY A 65 -13.68 11.12 10.33
N LYS A 66 -14.11 11.90 11.32
CA LYS A 66 -13.48 13.18 11.71
C LYS A 66 -12.08 13.03 12.31
N LYS A 67 -11.65 11.82 12.68
CA LYS A 67 -10.32 11.55 13.26
C LYS A 67 -9.24 11.32 12.20
N HIS A 68 -9.58 11.39 10.91
CA HIS A 68 -8.65 11.07 9.81
C HIS A 68 -7.34 11.87 9.87
N GLU A 69 -7.37 13.18 10.13
CA GLU A 69 -6.16 13.99 10.26
C GLU A 69 -5.30 13.62 11.47
N GLU A 70 -5.94 13.28 12.61
CA GLU A 70 -5.22 12.81 13.79
C GLU A 70 -4.51 11.49 13.52
N VAL A 71 -5.22 10.53 12.91
CA VAL A 71 -4.67 9.23 12.52
C VAL A 71 -3.53 9.41 11.52
N ARG A 72 -3.69 10.26 10.51
CA ARG A 72 -2.66 10.52 9.50
C ARG A 72 -1.40 11.14 10.11
N ARG A 73 -1.56 12.09 11.04
CA ARG A 73 -0.44 12.77 11.73
C ARG A 73 0.29 11.83 12.70
N THR A 74 -0.44 11.04 13.47
CA THR A 74 0.12 10.21 14.55
C THR A 74 0.50 8.81 14.09
N ARG A 75 -0.07 8.34 12.97
CA ARG A 75 0.00 6.96 12.48
C ARG A 75 -0.47 5.93 13.52
N ARG A 76 -1.39 6.34 14.40
CA ARG A 76 -1.96 5.50 15.45
C ARG A 76 -3.46 5.42 15.29
N ILE A 77 -4.01 4.23 15.55
CA ILE A 77 -5.44 3.97 15.57
C ILE A 77 -5.78 3.30 16.90
N ASN A 78 -7.01 3.53 17.39
CA ASN A 78 -7.50 2.79 18.53
C ASN A 78 -7.86 1.38 18.09
N ALA A 79 -7.36 0.39 18.82
CA ALA A 79 -7.78 -1.00 18.68
C ALA A 79 -9.31 -1.10 18.82
N ILE A 80 -9.95 -1.80 17.90
CA ILE A 80 -11.39 -2.07 18.01
C ILE A 80 -11.54 -3.11 19.13
N PRO A 81 -12.44 -2.93 20.10
CA PRO A 81 -12.67 -3.97 21.11
C PRO A 81 -13.05 -5.28 20.42
N MET A 82 -12.31 -6.36 20.69
CA MET A 82 -12.74 -7.69 20.25
C MET A 82 -13.97 -8.08 21.07
N PRO A 83 -15.06 -8.54 20.44
CA PRO A 83 -16.14 -9.15 21.20
C PRO A 83 -15.58 -10.36 21.96
N VAL A 84 -15.92 -10.44 23.25
CA VAL A 84 -15.58 -11.54 24.16
C VAL A 84 -16.36 -12.79 23.77
#